data_AF-A0A942X9K6-F1
#
_entry.id   AF-A0A942X9K6-F1
#
_cell.length_a   1.000
_cell.length_b   1.000
_cell.length_c   1.000
_cell.angle_alpha   90.00
_cell.angle_beta   90.00
_cell.angle_gamma   90.00
#
_symmetry.space_group_name_H-M   'P 1'
#
loop_
_entity.id
_entity.type
_entity.pdbx_description
1 polymer ?
#
loop_
_entity_poly.entity_id
_entity_poly.type
_entity_poly.pdbx_seq_one_letter_code
_entity_poly.pdbx_strand_id
1 'polypeptide(L)' 'MKPRKIILADEPTGALDGEIGKEIIRLLLNERDEDKYVIIATHDPAVYNEVDVIIDMKDIGYNV' A
#
# COMPACT_ATOMS: atom_id res chain seq x y z
N MET A 1 -1.01 -22.63 5.72
CA MET A 1 -1.06 -21.24 6.24
C MET A 1 -2.48 -20.72 6.03
N LYS A 2 -3.10 -20.00 6.99
CA LYS A 2 -4.44 -19.44 6.77
C LYS A 2 -4.38 -18.33 5.71
N PRO A 3 -5.32 -18.24 4.77
CA PRO A 3 -5.35 -17.13 3.82
C PRO A 3 -5.52 -15.80 4.56
N ARG A 4 -4.68 -14.81 4.24
CA ARG A 4 -4.73 -13.47 4.82
C ARG A 4 -5.65 -12.63 3.96
N LYS A 5 -6.80 -12.21 4.49
CA LYS A 5 -7.73 -11.32 3.78
C LYS A 5 -7.23 -9.87 3.65
N ILE A 6 -6.28 -9.49 4.49
CA ILE A 6 -5.74 -8.12 4.54
C ILE A 6 -4.23 -8.17 4.74
N ILE A 7 -3.51 -7.38 3.94
CA ILE A 7 -2.12 -7.01 4.14
C ILE A 7 -2.08 -5.53 4.49
N LEU A 8 -1.45 -5.20 5.62
CA LEU A 8 -1.17 -3.82 6.02
C LEU A 8 0.33 -3.61 5.90
N ALA A 9 0.74 -2.60 5.14
CA ALA A 9 2.13 -2.24 4.93
C ALA A 9 2.33 -0.77 5.32
N ASP A 10 3.12 -0.53 6.36
CA ASP A 10 3.46 0.82 6.83
C ASP A 10 4.86 1.17 6.33
N GLU A 11 4.94 2.17 5.45
CA GLU A 11 6.17 2.63 4.78
C GLU A 11 7.08 1.48 4.29
N PRO A 12 6.59 0.58 3.41
CA PRO A 12 7.25 -0.68 3.07
C PRO A 12 8.60 -0.53 2.36
N THR A 13 8.92 0.66 1.85
CA THR A 13 10.12 0.94 1.04
C THR A 13 11.06 1.96 1.67
N GLY A 14 10.75 2.50 2.86
CA GLY A 14 11.49 3.65 3.42
C GLY A 14 12.98 3.42 3.68
N ALA A 15 13.42 2.16 3.80
CA ALA A 15 14.81 1.77 4.01
C ALA A 15 15.46 1.10 2.77
N LEU A 16 14.75 1.05 1.64
CA LEU A 16 15.19 0.34 0.44
C LEU A 16 15.68 1.33 -0.63
N ASP A 17 16.57 0.87 -1.50
CA ASP A 17 16.89 1.63 -2.70
C ASP A 17 15.68 1.66 -3.67
N GLY A 18 15.72 2.58 -4.63
CA GLY A 18 14.57 2.82 -5.51
C GLY A 18 14.17 1.65 -6.41
N GLU A 19 15.09 0.73 -6.73
CA GLU A 19 14.76 -0.43 -7.57
C GLU A 19 14.19 -1.58 -6.73
N ILE A 20 14.80 -1.88 -5.58
CA ILE A 20 14.27 -2.86 -4.63
C ILE A 20 12.91 -2.39 -4.09
N GLY A 21 12.76 -1.09 -3.82
CA GLY A 21 11.50 -0.49 -3.38
C GLY A 21 10.37 -0.75 -4.38
N LYS A 22 10.61 -0.50 -5.68
CA LYS A 22 9.63 -0.80 -6.73
C LYS A 22 9.26 -2.27 -6.80
N GLU A 23 10.22 -3.18 -6.63
CA GLU A 23 9.95 -4.61 -6.62
C GLU A 23 9.06 -5.00 -5.44
N ILE A 24 9.34 -4.50 -4.24
CA ILE A 24 8.51 -4.74 -3.05
C ILE A 24 7.07 -4.22 -3.26
N ILE A 25 6.91 -3.02 -3.80
CA ILE A 25 5.58 -2.48 -4.10
C ILE A 25 4.85 -3.37 -5.11
N ARG A 26 5.50 -3.79 -6.19
CA ARG A 26 4.89 -4.71 -7.17
C ARG A 26 4.45 -6.02 -6.53
N LEU A 27 5.27 -6.61 -5.66
CA LEU A 27 4.92 -7.83 -4.94
C LEU A 27 3.69 -7.61 -4.04
N LEU A 28 3.68 -6.53 -3.26
CA LEU A 28 2.53 -6.17 -2.42
C LEU A 28 1.26 -5.97 -3.24
N LEU A 29 1.35 -5.25 -4.36
CA LEU A 29 0.22 -5.00 -5.24
C LEU A 29 -0.29 -6.29 -5.90
N ASN A 30 0.58 -7.22 -6.27
CA ASN A 30 0.19 -8.51 -6.86
C ASN A 30 -0.53 -9.44 -5.87
N GLU A 31 -0.44 -9.17 -4.58
CA GLU A 31 -1.13 -9.95 -3.55
C GLU A 31 -2.62 -9.57 -3.40
N ARG A 32 -3.10 -8.51 -4.06
CA ARG A 32 -4.51 -8.09 -4.03
C ARG A 32 -5.37 -8.88 -5.02
N ASP A 33 -6.59 -9.21 -4.61
CA ASP A 33 -7.61 -9.86 -5.44
C ASP A 33 -9.01 -9.51 -4.92
N GLU A 34 -10.07 -10.11 -5.47
CA GLU A 34 -11.46 -9.82 -5.10
C GLU A 34 -11.79 -10.06 -3.62
N ASP A 35 -11.06 -10.95 -2.94
CA ASP A 35 -11.27 -11.33 -1.53
C ASP A 35 -10.17 -10.82 -0.59
N LYS A 36 -9.18 -10.08 -1.13
CA LYS A 36 -7.97 -9.69 -0.42
C LYS A 36 -7.55 -8.25 -0.69
N TYR A 37 -7.44 -7.50 0.41
CA TYR A 37 -7.03 -6.10 0.39
C TYR A 37 -5.56 -5.93 0.76
N VAL A 38 -4.92 -4.96 0.12
CA VAL A 38 -3.59 -4.48 0.48
C VAL A 38 -3.72 -2.99 0.78
N ILE A 39 -3.42 -2.60 2.02
CA ILE A 39 -3.48 -1.21 2.47
C ILE A 39 -2.04 -0.78 2.75
N ILE A 40 -1.62 0.28 2.07
CA ILE A 40 -0.28 0.84 2.18
C ILE A 40 -0.38 2.23 2.78
N ALA A 41 0.29 2.48 3.90
CA ALA A 41 0.53 3.82 4.41
C ALA A 41 1.86 4.30 3.85
N THR A 42 1.86 5.44 3.17
CA THR A 42 3.07 6.02 2.61
C THR A 42 2.96 7.53 2.37
N HIS A 43 4.08 8.23 2.43
CA HIS A 43 4.22 9.61 1.96
C HIS A 43 4.78 9.72 0.52
N ASP A 44 5.14 8.60 -0.13
CA ASP A 44 5.82 8.60 -1.43
C ASP A 44 4.83 8.61 -2.61
N PRO A 45 4.84 9.66 -3.47
CA PRO A 45 4.04 9.70 -4.69
C PRO A 45 4.31 8.58 -5.68
N ALA A 46 5.54 8.06 -5.74
CA ALA A 46 5.85 6.94 -6.61
C ALA A 46 5.10 5.66 -6.20
N VAL A 47 4.69 5.55 -4.93
CA VAL A 47 3.93 4.41 -4.42
C VAL A 47 2.43 4.62 -4.60
N TYR A 48 1.88 5.74 -4.11
CA TYR A 48 0.42 5.94 -4.18
C TYR A 48 -0.11 6.21 -5.60
N ASN A 49 0.74 6.48 -6.59
CA ASN A 49 0.32 6.57 -7.99
C ASN A 49 0.10 5.18 -8.64
N GLU A 50 0.50 4.09 -7.98
CA GLU A 50 0.41 2.72 -8.49
C GLU A 50 -0.76 1.92 -7.85
N VAL A 51 -1.54 2.54 -6.95
CA VAL A 51 -2.64 1.89 -6.23
C VAL A 51 -4.01 2.16 -6.88
N ASP A 52 -5.00 1.33 -6.55
CA ASP A 52 -6.35 1.47 -7.11
C ASP A 52 -7.17 2.60 -6.45
N VAL A 53 -6.91 2.89 -5.17
CA VAL A 53 -7.63 3.89 -4.36
C VAL A 53 -6.65 4.65 -3.48
N ILE A 54 -6.76 5.98 -3.46
CA ILE A 54 -5.98 6.86 -2.59
C ILE A 54 -6.92 7.46 -1.56
N ILE A 55 -6.53 7.40 -0.28
CA ILE A 55 -7.21 8.09 0.82
C ILE A 55 -6.20 9.09 1.38
N ASP A 56 -6.44 10.40 1.18
CA ASP A 56 -5.63 11.43 1.85
C ASP A 56 -6.03 11.47 3.33
N MET A 57 -5.04 11.38 4.22
CA MET A 57 -5.25 11.50 5.66
C MET A 57 -5.95 12.81 6.04
N LYS A 58 -5.84 13.87 5.22
CA LYS A 58 -6.60 15.11 5.42
C LYS A 58 -8.10 14.88 5.30
N ASP A 59 -8.55 14.00 4.41
CA ASP A 59 -9.97 13.72 4.22
C ASP A 59 -10.56 12.91 5.39
N ILE A 60 -9.70 12.23 6.14
CA ILE A 60 -10.08 11.45 7.32
C ILE A 60 -10.23 12.41 8.51
N GLY A 61 -11.47 12.73 8.86
CA GLY A 61 -11.80 13.54 10.04
C GLY A 61 -12.73 14.73 9.77
N TYR A 62 -13.01 15.07 8.51
CA TYR A 62 -13.98 16.11 8.15
C TYR A 62 -15.47 15.69 8.31
N ASN A 63 -15.73 14.56 8.98
CA ASN A 63 -17.08 14.08 9.32
C ASN A 63 -17.26 13.89 10.84
N VAL A 64 -16.52 14.63 11.68
CA VAL A 64 -16.76 14.72 13.13
C VAL A 64 -17.27 16.11 13.49
#